data_AF-A0A0F9M039-F1
#
_entry.id   AF-A0A0F9M039-F1
#
_cell.length_a   1.000
_cell.length_b   1.000
_cell.length_c   1.000
_cell.angle_alpha   90.00
_cell.angle_beta   90.00
_cell.angle_gamma   90.00
#
_symmetry.space_group_name_H-M   'P 1'
#
loop_
_entity.id
_entity.type
_entity.pdbx_description
1 polymer ?
#
loop_
_entity_poly.entity_id
_entity_poly.type
_entity_poly.pdbx_seq_one_letter_code
_entity_poly.pdbx_strand_id
1 'polypeptide(L)'
;MKEVRGNLWDYHDKGCWIAITTNGNVKANGHAVMGRGVALEAARRFPTTPYIVGKYLKELGNIPIRLGDKMYTFPTKHNWWDKSDLVLIENSARSLADMVDRSGTKEIYLPRPGCGNGQLDWEDVKPILEKYLDDKFIVVSIV
;
A
#
# COMPACT_ATOMS: atom_id res chain seq x y z
N MET A 1 -13.15 -9.88 0.13
CA MET A 1 -12.33 -8.99 0.98
C MET A 1 -12.96 -8.90 2.36
N LYS A 2 -12.15 -9.00 3.43
CA LYS A 2 -12.62 -8.88 4.82
C LYS A 2 -12.23 -7.51 5.40
N GLU A 3 -12.98 -7.04 6.39
CA GLU A 3 -12.67 -5.79 7.11
C GLU A 3 -12.52 -6.07 8.61
N VAL A 4 -11.51 -5.45 9.22
CA VAL A 4 -11.24 -5.52 10.67
C VAL A 4 -10.90 -4.13 11.22
N ARG A 5 -11.04 -3.98 12.54
CA ARG A 5 -10.59 -2.77 13.26
C ARG A 5 -9.29 -3.05 13.99
N GLY A 6 -8.33 -2.14 13.90
CA GLY A 6 -7.04 -2.26 14.58
C GLY A 6 -5.94 -1.42 13.96
N ASN A 7 -4.70 -1.68 14.37
CA ASN A 7 -3.51 -1.10 13.77
C ASN A 7 -2.89 -2.10 12.77
N LEU A 8 -2.55 -1.63 11.56
CA LEU A 8 -1.92 -2.45 10.52
C LEU A 8 -0.62 -3.12 11.02
N TRP A 9 0.15 -2.40 11.83
CA TRP A 9 1.44 -2.88 12.32
C TRP A 9 1.31 -3.97 13.38
N ASP A 10 0.20 -4.05 14.11
CA ASP A 10 -0.01 -5.15 15.07
C ASP A 10 -0.07 -6.52 14.37
N TYR A 11 -0.53 -6.55 13.11
CA TYR A 11 -0.52 -7.74 12.27
C TYR A 11 0.87 -8.01 11.69
N HIS A 12 1.58 -6.96 11.28
CA HIS A 12 2.95 -7.07 10.81
C HIS A 12 3.90 -7.60 11.89
N ASP A 13 3.75 -7.12 13.13
CA ASP A 13 4.54 -7.55 14.30
C ASP A 13 4.26 -9.03 14.66
N LYS A 14 3.10 -9.57 14.27
CA LYS A 14 2.78 -11.02 14.34
C LYS A 14 3.32 -11.83 13.16
N GLY A 15 4.01 -11.19 12.23
CA GLY A 15 4.59 -11.80 11.05
C GLY A 15 3.62 -11.99 9.88
N CYS A 16 2.49 -11.28 9.85
CA CYS A 16 1.59 -11.27 8.69
C CYS A 16 2.16 -10.43 7.55
N TRP A 17 1.75 -10.72 6.31
CA TRP A 17 2.03 -9.85 5.18
C TRP A 17 1.18 -8.59 5.25
N ILE A 18 1.76 -7.44 4.91
CA ILE A 18 1.01 -6.18 4.79
C ILE A 18 1.25 -5.49 3.44
N ALA A 19 0.32 -4.64 3.02
CA ALA A 19 0.52 -3.66 1.96
C ALA A 19 0.43 -2.24 2.54
N ILE A 20 1.44 -1.42 2.26
CA ILE A 20 1.51 -0.01 2.70
C ILE A 20 1.18 0.93 1.53
N THR A 21 0.39 1.97 1.79
CA THR A 21 0.03 2.91 0.74
C THR A 21 1.18 3.87 0.42
N THR A 22 1.44 4.09 -0.87
CA THR A 22 2.57 4.93 -1.35
C THR A 22 2.13 5.94 -2.42
N ASN A 23 3.04 6.84 -2.77
CA ASN A 23 2.91 7.78 -3.89
C ASN A 23 4.08 7.60 -4.87
N GLY A 24 4.01 8.25 -6.03
CA GLY A 24 5.01 8.14 -7.10
C GLY A 24 6.19 9.11 -7.03
N ASN A 25 6.31 9.96 -6.00
CA ASN A 25 7.41 10.94 -5.96
C ASN A 25 8.72 10.34 -5.44
N VAL A 26 9.81 10.69 -6.14
CA VAL A 26 11.18 10.40 -5.73
C VAL A 26 11.95 11.71 -5.55
N LYS A 27 12.62 11.86 -4.41
CA LYS A 27 13.48 13.01 -4.08
C LYS A 27 14.78 12.98 -4.90
N ALA A 28 15.49 14.11 -4.94
CA ALA A 28 16.80 14.21 -5.58
C ALA A 28 17.82 13.15 -5.08
N ASN A 29 17.75 12.80 -3.79
CA ASN A 29 18.60 11.76 -3.19
C ASN A 29 18.14 10.31 -3.48
N GLY A 30 17.20 10.12 -4.41
CA GLY A 30 16.70 8.80 -4.83
C GLY A 30 15.71 8.14 -3.87
N HIS A 31 15.36 8.77 -2.74
CA HIS A 31 14.39 8.20 -1.80
C HIS A 31 12.96 8.60 -2.16
N ALA A 32 12.02 7.68 -2.04
CA ALA A 32 10.59 7.96 -2.12
C ALA A 32 10.14 8.91 -0.99
N VAL A 33 9.08 9.68 -1.24
CA VAL A 33 8.48 10.55 -0.22
C VAL A 33 7.55 9.73 0.68
N MET A 34 7.93 9.53 1.94
CA MET A 34 7.18 8.74 2.93
C MET A 34 7.01 9.56 4.22
N GLY A 35 6.29 10.68 4.13
CA GLY A 35 6.25 11.71 5.19
C GLY A 35 5.08 11.65 6.16
N ARG A 36 4.04 10.82 5.92
CA ARG A 36 2.85 10.71 6.78
C ARG A 36 2.26 9.29 6.76
N GLY A 37 1.43 8.99 7.77
CA GLY A 37 0.65 7.75 7.88
C GLY A 37 1.50 6.49 7.83
N VAL A 38 0.93 5.41 7.29
CA VAL A 38 1.58 4.08 7.20
C VAL A 38 2.90 4.12 6.41
N ALA A 39 3.06 5.03 5.45
CA ALA A 39 4.32 5.19 4.72
C ALA A 39 5.44 5.72 5.63
N LEU A 40 5.15 6.71 6.48
CA LEU A 40 6.11 7.24 7.45
C LEU A 40 6.46 6.20 8.51
N GLU A 41 5.46 5.45 8.97
CA GLU A 41 5.67 4.37 9.94
C GLU A 41 6.57 3.28 9.34
N ALA A 42 6.37 2.92 8.06
CA ALA A 42 7.24 1.99 7.35
C ALA A 42 8.68 2.54 7.24
N ALA A 43 8.84 3.81 6.88
CA ALA A 43 10.16 4.45 6.80
C ALA A 43 10.88 4.52 8.15
N ARG A 44 10.15 4.65 9.26
CA ARG A 44 10.70 4.65 10.62
C ARG A 44 11.08 3.25 11.09
N ARG A 45 10.25 2.25 10.81
CA ARG A 45 10.48 0.84 11.18
C ARG A 45 11.58 0.20 10.31
N PHE A 46 11.62 0.56 9.03
CA PHE A 46 12.52 0.01 8.02
C PHE A 46 13.24 1.16 7.28
N PRO A 47 14.37 1.68 7.82
CA PRO A 47 15.03 2.87 7.29
C PRO A 47 15.51 2.78 5.84
N THR A 48 15.68 1.57 5.30
CA THR A 48 16.07 1.34 3.91
C THR A 48 14.89 1.41 2.93
N THR A 49 13.65 1.27 3.41
CA THR A 49 12.45 1.21 2.56
C THR A 49 12.29 2.42 1.64
N PRO A 50 12.49 3.69 2.07
CA PRO A 50 12.33 4.82 1.17
C PRO A 50 13.30 4.79 -0.01
N TYR A 51 14.54 4.32 0.20
CA TYR A 51 15.51 4.18 -0.88
C TYR A 51 15.09 3.07 -1.86
N ILE A 52 14.69 1.91 -1.34
CA ILE A 52 14.24 0.76 -2.15
C ILE A 52 13.02 1.15 -3.00
N VAL A 53 11.99 1.74 -2.39
CA VAL A 53 10.80 2.20 -3.10
C VAL A 53 11.17 3.25 -4.15
N GLY A 54 12.04 4.20 -3.82
CA GLY A 54 12.49 5.24 -4.75
C GLY A 54 13.27 4.69 -5.95
N LYS A 55 14.07 3.64 -5.75
CA LYS A 55 14.75 2.91 -6.83
C LYS A 55 13.72 2.27 -7.78
N TYR A 56 12.77 1.51 -7.24
CA TYR A 56 11.75 0.84 -8.05
C TYR A 56 10.80 1.82 -8.75
N LEU A 57 10.47 2.95 -8.13
CA LEU A 57 9.70 4.02 -8.78
C LEU A 57 10.40 4.54 -10.05
N LYS A 58 11.73 4.64 -10.03
CA LYS A 58 12.51 5.04 -11.21
C LYS A 58 12.60 3.96 -12.27
N GLU A 59 12.71 2.69 -11.86
CA GLU A 59 12.92 1.56 -12.79
C GLU A 59 11.62 1.03 -13.39
N LEU A 60 10.55 0.97 -12.60
CA LEU A 60 9.28 0.31 -12.96
C LEU A 60 8.09 1.28 -12.99
N GLY A 61 8.27 2.51 -12.52
CA GLY A 61 7.18 3.46 -12.34
C GLY A 61 6.35 3.21 -11.09
N ASN A 62 5.18 3.85 -11.02
CA ASN A 62 4.32 3.87 -9.84
C ASN A 62 3.38 2.65 -9.77
N ILE A 63 3.97 1.47 -9.59
CA ILE A 63 3.25 0.18 -9.51
C ILE A 63 3.52 -0.52 -8.17
N PRO A 64 2.64 -1.45 -7.73
CA PRO A 64 2.93 -2.31 -6.59
C PRO A 64 4.25 -3.07 -6.75
N ILE A 65 5.03 -3.14 -5.68
CA ILE A 65 6.24 -3.94 -5.58
C ILE A 65 6.22 -4.75 -4.30
N ARG A 66 6.85 -5.93 -4.33
CA ARG A 66 7.12 -6.71 -3.13
C ARG A 66 8.39 -6.16 -2.49
N LEU A 67 8.29 -5.76 -1.24
CA LEU A 67 9.43 -5.35 -0.44
C LEU A 67 9.95 -6.56 0.36
N GLY A 68 11.13 -6.38 0.94
CA GLY A 68 11.55 -7.23 2.07
C GLY A 68 10.59 -7.12 3.25
N ASP A 69 10.88 -7.86 4.31
CA ASP A 69 10.19 -7.71 5.61
C ASP A 69 8.67 -7.92 5.56
N LYS A 70 8.18 -8.80 4.68
CA LYS A 70 6.76 -9.12 4.54
C LYS A 70 5.86 -7.94 4.16
N MET A 71 6.37 -7.00 3.36
CA MET A 71 5.60 -5.84 2.88
C MET A 71 5.40 -5.84 1.36
N TYR A 72 4.30 -5.25 0.92
CA TYR A 72 4.08 -4.79 -0.44
C TYR A 72 3.82 -3.28 -0.44
N THR A 73 4.11 -2.59 -1.55
CA THR A 73 3.59 -1.23 -1.76
C THR A 73 2.21 -1.29 -2.42
N PHE A 74 1.41 -0.26 -2.16
CA PHE A 74 0.12 -0.02 -2.79
C PHE A 74 0.06 1.46 -3.21
N PRO A 75 0.46 1.79 -4.46
CA PRO A 75 0.33 3.15 -4.95
C PRO A 75 -1.11 3.66 -4.90
N THR A 76 -1.30 4.87 -4.38
CA THR A 76 -2.62 5.52 -4.32
C THR A 76 -2.59 6.96 -4.83
N LYS A 77 -1.40 7.53 -5.07
CA LYS A 77 -1.22 8.90 -5.54
C LYS A 77 -0.09 8.99 -6.56
N HIS A 78 -0.17 9.95 -7.47
CA HIS A 78 0.95 10.32 -8.33
C HIS A 78 1.96 11.15 -7.55
N ASN A 79 1.51 12.23 -6.89
CA ASN A 79 2.35 13.03 -6.01
C ASN A 79 1.90 12.98 -4.55
N TRP A 80 2.80 13.25 -3.60
CA TRP A 80 2.50 13.16 -2.17
C TRP A 80 1.48 14.20 -1.69
N TRP A 81 1.39 15.35 -2.36
CA TRP A 81 0.42 16.42 -2.08
C TRP A 81 -0.93 16.24 -2.77
N ASP A 82 -1.03 15.33 -3.75
CA ASP A 82 -2.28 15.10 -4.48
C ASP A 82 -3.33 14.42 -3.61
N LYS A 83 -4.60 14.49 -4.03
CA LYS A 83 -5.61 13.52 -3.61
C LYS A 83 -5.27 12.15 -4.19
N SER A 84 -5.84 11.10 -3.61
CA SER A 84 -5.70 9.76 -4.18
C SER A 84 -6.48 9.59 -5.47
N ASP A 85 -5.94 8.76 -6.36
CA ASP A 85 -6.48 8.54 -7.70
C ASP A 85 -7.13 7.14 -7.79
N LEU A 86 -8.41 7.10 -8.15
CA LEU A 86 -9.19 5.86 -8.20
C LEU A 86 -8.68 4.89 -9.27
N VAL A 87 -8.20 5.40 -10.40
CA VAL A 87 -7.66 4.57 -11.50
C VAL A 87 -6.36 3.90 -11.05
N LEU A 88 -5.49 4.65 -10.36
CA LEU A 88 -4.26 4.12 -9.79
C LEU A 88 -4.53 3.09 -8.69
N ILE A 89 -5.56 3.31 -7.86
CA ILE A 89 -6.01 2.33 -6.86
C ILE A 89 -6.51 1.05 -7.53
N GLU A 90 -7.34 1.16 -8.58
CA GLU A 90 -7.85 0.01 -9.33
C GLU A 90 -6.71 -0.80 -9.97
N ASN A 91 -5.77 -0.11 -10.61
CA ASN A 91 -4.58 -0.72 -11.19
C ASN A 91 -3.71 -1.40 -10.11
N SER A 92 -3.53 -0.75 -8.96
CA SER A 92 -2.74 -1.29 -7.85
C SER A 92 -3.39 -2.52 -7.22
N ALA A 93 -4.73 -2.53 -7.08
CA ALA A 93 -5.47 -3.68 -6.58
C ALA A 93 -5.29 -4.90 -7.49
N ARG A 94 -5.46 -4.72 -8.79
CA ARG A 94 -5.27 -5.78 -9.79
C ARG A 94 -3.84 -6.32 -9.79
N SER A 95 -2.84 -5.45 -9.79
CA SER A 95 -1.43 -5.87 -9.76
C SER A 95 -1.06 -6.56 -8.45
N LEU A 96 -1.53 -6.05 -7.31
CA LEU A 96 -1.26 -6.67 -6.02
C LEU A 96 -1.89 -8.07 -5.93
N ALA A 97 -3.12 -8.25 -6.43
CA ALA A 97 -3.79 -9.55 -6.49
C ALA A 97 -2.94 -10.59 -7.23
N ASP A 98 -2.49 -10.27 -8.45
CA ASP A 98 -1.63 -11.16 -9.25
C ASP A 98 -0.31 -11.48 -8.53
N MET A 99 0.32 -10.51 -7.88
CA MET A 99 1.55 -10.72 -7.12
C MET A 99 1.37 -11.61 -5.89
N VAL A 100 0.26 -11.43 -5.16
CA VAL A 100 -0.09 -12.22 -3.98
C VAL A 100 -0.35 -13.67 -4.39
N ASP A 101 -1.13 -13.89 -5.45
CA ASP A 101 -1.43 -15.23 -5.95
C ASP A 101 -0.17 -15.97 -6.41
N ARG A 102 0.70 -15.31 -7.19
CA ARG A 102 1.97 -15.90 -7.65
C ARG A 102 2.93 -16.22 -6.51
N SER A 103 2.90 -15.43 -5.43
CA SER A 103 3.77 -15.64 -4.28
C SER A 103 3.31 -16.76 -3.33
N GLY A 104 2.08 -17.26 -3.49
CA GLY A 104 1.47 -18.21 -2.57
C GLY A 104 1.10 -17.61 -1.20
N THR A 105 1.09 -16.28 -1.08
CA THR A 105 0.71 -15.58 0.14
C THR A 105 -0.75 -15.88 0.47
N LYS A 106 -1.00 -16.42 1.67
CA LYS A 106 -2.33 -16.89 2.08
C LYS A 106 -3.22 -15.79 2.65
N GLU A 107 -2.59 -14.77 3.23
CA GLU A 107 -3.28 -13.67 3.90
C GLU A 107 -2.40 -12.43 3.87
N ILE A 108 -3.02 -11.28 3.58
CA ILE A 108 -2.37 -9.97 3.54
C ILE A 108 -3.29 -8.89 4.09
N TYR A 109 -2.73 -7.98 4.87
CA TYR A 109 -3.44 -6.87 5.48
C TYR A 109 -3.10 -5.56 4.79
N LEU A 110 -4.07 -4.67 4.63
CA LEU A 110 -3.84 -3.35 4.03
C LEU A 110 -4.74 -2.31 4.72
N PRO A 111 -4.35 -1.02 4.77
CA PRO A 111 -5.27 0.00 5.24
C PRO A 111 -6.38 0.21 4.21
N ARG A 112 -7.34 1.10 4.48
CA ARG A 112 -8.27 1.63 3.45
C ARG A 112 -7.50 2.49 2.44
N PRO A 113 -7.17 1.99 1.22
CA PRO A 113 -6.30 2.71 0.31
C PRO A 113 -6.95 4.00 -0.18
N GLY A 114 -6.20 5.10 -0.17
CA GLY A 114 -6.71 6.41 -0.61
C GLY A 114 -7.69 7.11 0.33
N CYS A 115 -8.06 6.50 1.45
CA CYS A 115 -8.83 7.17 2.51
C CYS A 115 -7.93 7.99 3.45
N GLY A 116 -8.53 8.81 4.30
CA GLY A 116 -7.83 9.67 5.26
C GLY A 116 -6.99 10.73 4.54
N ASN A 117 -5.66 10.59 4.54
CA ASN A 117 -4.75 11.51 3.84
C ASN A 117 -4.95 11.53 2.31
N GLY A 118 -5.58 10.50 1.73
CA GLY A 118 -5.93 10.46 0.31
C GLY A 118 -7.25 11.14 -0.05
N GLN A 119 -8.07 11.48 0.97
CA GLN A 119 -9.33 12.23 0.83
C GLN A 119 -10.39 11.57 -0.08
N LEU A 120 -10.34 10.25 -0.25
CA LEU A 120 -11.42 9.47 -0.87
C LEU A 120 -12.33 8.87 0.19
N ASP A 121 -13.61 8.76 -0.16
CA ASP A 121 -14.60 8.07 0.66
C ASP A 121 -14.48 6.55 0.48
N TRP A 122 -14.60 5.82 1.58
CA TRP A 122 -14.45 4.36 1.56
C TRP A 122 -15.51 3.68 0.68
N GLU A 123 -16.71 4.27 0.62
CA GLU A 123 -17.82 3.78 -0.20
C GLU A 123 -17.53 3.88 -1.72
N ASP A 124 -16.64 4.78 -2.14
CA ASP A 124 -16.19 4.88 -3.54
C ASP A 124 -15.05 3.89 -3.83
N VAL A 125 -14.14 3.72 -2.87
CA VAL A 125 -12.95 2.87 -3.03
C VAL A 125 -13.28 1.39 -2.94
N LYS A 126 -14.12 1.00 -1.97
CA LYS A 126 -14.40 -0.40 -1.66
C LYS A 126 -14.93 -1.19 -2.86
N PRO A 127 -15.94 -0.71 -3.62
CA PRO A 127 -16.46 -1.44 -4.77
C PRO A 127 -15.42 -1.68 -5.88
N ILE A 128 -14.40 -0.82 -5.98
CA ILE A 128 -13.29 -0.99 -6.93
C ILE A 128 -12.36 -2.11 -6.46
N LEU A 129 -12.01 -2.12 -5.18
CA LEU A 129 -11.14 -3.14 -4.61
C LEU A 129 -11.78 -4.53 -4.66
N GLU A 130 -13.08 -4.64 -4.39
CA GLU A 130 -13.80 -5.92 -4.37
C GLU A 130 -13.83 -6.64 -5.73
N LYS A 131 -13.58 -5.93 -6.84
CA LYS A 131 -13.42 -6.55 -8.17
C LYS A 131 -12.18 -7.45 -8.26
N TYR A 132 -11.16 -7.20 -7.43
CA TYR A 132 -9.83 -7.82 -7.54
C TYR A 132 -9.36 -8.48 -6.24
N LEU A 133 -9.77 -7.95 -5.09
CA LEU A 133 -9.29 -8.38 -3.77
C LEU A 133 -10.30 -9.35 -3.14
N ASP A 134 -9.93 -10.63 -3.09
CA ASP A 134 -10.71 -11.70 -2.47
C ASP A 134 -10.55 -11.73 -0.94
N ASP A 135 -10.92 -12.84 -0.31
CA ASP A 135 -10.89 -13.01 1.15
C ASP A 135 -9.50 -13.18 1.77
N LYS A 136 -8.44 -13.28 0.95
CA LYS A 136 -7.05 -13.22 1.41
C LYS A 136 -6.66 -11.80 1.82
N PHE A 137 -7.39 -10.79 1.33
CA PHE A 137 -7.14 -9.38 1.59
C PHE A 137 -8.01 -8.90 2.75
N ILE A 138 -7.35 -8.42 3.80
CA ILE A 138 -7.99 -7.97 5.03
C ILE A 138 -7.72 -6.48 5.21
N VAL A 139 -8.76 -5.67 5.04
CA VAL A 139 -8.66 -4.22 5.20
C VAL A 139 -8.75 -3.86 6.68
N VAL A 140 -7.71 -3.21 7.17
CA VAL A 140 -7.59 -2.71 8.53
C VAL A 140 -8.03 -1.26 8.59
N SER A 141 -8.99 -0.95 9.45
CA SER A 141 -9.43 0.41 9.75
C SER A 141 -9.06 0.79 11.17
N ILE A 142 -8.49 2.00 11.33
CA ILE A 142 -8.20 2.58 12.65
C ILE A 142 -9.54 3.01 13.27
N VAL A 143 -9.65 2.89 14.60
CA VAL A 143 -10.79 3.38 15.40
C VAL A 143 -10.79 4.90 15.45
#